data_AF-A0A835VRI1-F1
#
_entry.id   AF-A0A835VRI1-F1
#
_cell.length_a   1.000
_cell.length_b   1.000
_cell.length_c   1.000
_cell.angle_alpha   90.00
_cell.angle_beta   90.00
_cell.angle_gamma   90.00
#
_symmetry.space_group_name_H-M   'P 1'
#
loop_
_entity.id
_entity.type
_entity.pdbx_description
1 polymer ?
#
loop_
_entity_poly.entity_id
_entity_poly.type
_entity_poly.pdbx_seq_one_letter_code
_entity_poly.pdbx_strand_id
1 'polypeptide(L)'
;MAGRFPDFDLQGKQMYLDKMQEMSDRYEIFIKRLELSQDPAAKEYLRTTNAQMLEGGFTLNQMFAGLKQSVAEYRKWVEQEERVSGDPVAHQEFLKYFREMWGASVLGRLDLSYLVKTTDPQVILKAQNDPQFWVMLKEISTSPSPAAMAKWMDHPTLGPLVAELWKSTQKGQ
;
A
#
# COMPACT_ATOMS: atom_id res chain seq x y z
N MET A 1 -8.78 1.54 3.31
CA MET A 1 -9.06 2.87 3.87
C MET A 1 -8.23 3.94 3.19
N ALA A 2 -6.97 3.65 2.82
CA ALA A 2 -6.08 4.57 2.11
C ALA A 2 -6.69 5.21 0.85
N GLY A 3 -7.40 4.47 -0.02
CA GLY A 3 -7.97 5.03 -1.25
C GLY A 3 -8.90 6.25 -1.06
N ARG A 4 -9.56 6.36 0.12
CA ARG A 4 -10.45 7.48 0.47
C ARG A 4 -9.80 8.57 1.32
N PHE A 5 -8.49 8.48 1.56
CA PHE A 5 -7.77 9.46 2.36
C PHE A 5 -7.99 10.93 1.93
N PRO A 6 -8.11 11.27 0.62
CA PRO A 6 -8.45 12.62 0.19
C PRO A 6 -9.81 13.15 0.63
N ASP A 7 -10.75 12.25 0.92
CA ASP A 7 -12.12 12.62 1.28
C ASP A 7 -12.31 12.82 2.78
N PHE A 8 -11.28 12.54 3.58
CA PHE A 8 -11.29 12.83 5.01
C PHE A 8 -11.20 14.34 5.24
N ASP A 9 -11.85 14.81 6.29
CA ASP A 9 -11.61 16.16 6.80
C ASP A 9 -10.18 16.26 7.38
N LEU A 10 -9.74 17.49 7.65
CA LEU A 10 -8.38 17.75 8.13
C LEU A 10 -8.05 16.94 9.40
N GLN A 11 -8.99 16.91 10.35
CA GLN A 11 -8.84 16.15 11.59
C GLN A 11 -8.73 14.64 11.33
N GLY A 12 -9.59 14.09 10.47
CA GLY A 12 -9.57 12.69 10.09
C GLY A 12 -8.29 12.29 9.37
N LYS A 13 -7.74 13.16 8.52
CA LYS A 13 -6.42 12.96 7.88
C LYS A 13 -5.30 12.90 8.91
N GLN A 14 -5.27 13.83 9.87
CA GLN A 14 -4.29 13.84 10.96
C GLN A 14 -4.37 12.54 11.78
N MET A 15 -5.58 12.17 12.24
CA MET A 15 -5.80 10.93 12.99
C MET A 15 -5.37 9.68 12.22
N TYR A 16 -5.67 9.62 10.93
CA TYR A 16 -5.26 8.50 10.09
C TYR A 16 -3.73 8.38 10.04
N LEU A 17 -3.01 9.49 9.81
CA LEU A 17 -1.55 9.49 9.76
C LEU A 17 -0.91 9.13 11.10
N ASP A 18 -1.48 9.57 12.21
CA ASP A 18 -1.00 9.21 13.54
C ASP A 18 -1.17 7.72 13.81
N LYS A 19 -2.30 7.12 13.40
CA LYS A 19 -2.49 5.67 13.47
C LYS A 19 -1.56 4.89 12.54
N MET A 20 -1.27 5.41 11.35
CA MET A 20 -0.29 4.79 10.46
C MET A 20 1.13 4.85 11.02
N GLN A 21 1.49 5.96 11.68
CA GLN A 21 2.79 6.08 12.36
C GLN A 21 2.89 5.11 13.54
N GLU A 22 1.89 5.08 14.42
CA GLU A 22 1.83 4.15 15.56
C GLU A 22 1.97 2.69 15.09
N MET A 23 1.27 2.33 14.02
CA MET A 23 1.35 1.02 13.41
C MET A 23 2.78 0.74 12.89
N SER A 24 3.40 1.68 12.19
CA SER A 24 4.77 1.54 11.67
C SER A 24 5.80 1.30 12.78
N ASP A 25 5.70 2.05 13.87
CA ASP A 25 6.60 1.93 15.02
C ASP A 25 6.43 0.56 15.71
N ARG A 26 5.19 0.07 15.84
CA ARG A 26 4.91 -1.27 16.37
C ARG A 26 5.47 -2.37 15.49
N TYR A 27 5.38 -2.23 14.16
CA TYR A 27 5.95 -3.21 13.23
C TYR A 27 7.48 -3.25 13.29
N GLU A 28 8.14 -2.10 13.42
CA GLU A 28 9.60 -2.05 13.59
C GLU A 28 10.05 -2.82 14.83
N ILE A 29 9.37 -2.63 15.96
CA ILE A 29 9.62 -3.39 17.19
C ILE A 29 9.42 -4.89 16.95
N PHE A 30 8.35 -5.28 16.26
CA PHE A 30 8.06 -6.68 15.97
C PHE A 30 9.14 -7.33 15.10
N ILE A 31 9.58 -6.67 14.02
CA ILE A 31 10.66 -7.18 13.16
C ILE A 31 11.96 -7.28 13.94
N LYS A 32 12.32 -6.27 14.75
CA LYS A 32 13.51 -6.33 15.60
C LYS A 32 13.46 -7.50 16.58
N ARG A 33 12.28 -7.81 17.15
CA ARG A 33 12.10 -8.98 18.01
C ARG A 33 12.28 -10.29 17.26
N LEU A 34 11.77 -10.40 16.04
CA LEU A 34 12.00 -11.57 15.19
C LEU A 34 13.48 -11.71 14.83
N GLU A 35 14.16 -10.61 14.47
CA GLU A 35 15.59 -10.60 14.12
C GLU A 35 16.48 -11.04 15.29
N LEU A 36 16.12 -10.62 16.51
CA LEU A 36 16.84 -10.97 17.74
C LEU A 36 16.38 -12.29 18.36
N SER A 37 15.31 -12.89 17.84
CA SER A 37 14.77 -14.14 18.38
C SER A 37 15.77 -15.28 18.21
N GLN A 38 15.94 -16.08 19.26
CA GLN A 38 16.70 -17.33 19.18
C GLN A 38 15.86 -18.52 18.73
N ASP A 39 14.54 -18.33 18.55
CA ASP A 39 13.63 -19.35 18.05
C ASP A 39 13.99 -19.72 16.59
N PRO A 40 14.32 -21.00 16.30
CA PRO A 40 14.61 -21.46 14.95
C PRO A 40 13.49 -21.17 13.93
N ALA A 41 12.22 -21.26 14.33
CA ALA A 41 11.09 -20.97 13.47
C ALA A 41 11.00 -19.48 13.10
N ALA A 42 11.32 -18.58 14.04
CA ALA A 42 11.36 -17.14 13.77
C ALA A 42 12.47 -16.77 12.78
N LYS A 43 13.66 -17.39 12.92
CA LYS A 43 14.77 -17.19 11.98
C LYS A 43 14.43 -17.70 10.58
N GLU A 44 13.83 -18.88 10.49
CA GLU A 44 13.46 -19.48 9.20
C GLU A 44 12.33 -18.69 8.51
N TYR A 45 11.37 -18.18 9.28
CA TYR A 45 10.33 -17.28 8.78
C TYR A 45 10.96 -16.02 8.16
N LEU A 46 11.82 -15.31 8.89
CA LEU A 46 12.49 -14.12 8.36
C LEU A 46 13.34 -14.42 7.13
N ARG A 47 14.05 -15.55 7.12
CA ARG A 47 14.87 -15.97 5.97
C ARG A 47 14.01 -16.20 4.73
N THR A 48 12.92 -16.95 4.89
CA THR A 48 12.01 -17.30 3.78
C THR A 48 11.28 -16.07 3.26
N THR A 49 10.74 -15.23 4.15
CA THR A 49 10.04 -14.01 3.76
C THR A 49 10.98 -13.03 3.04
N ASN A 50 12.19 -12.82 3.55
CA ASN A 50 13.14 -11.94 2.86
C ASN A 50 13.57 -12.51 1.50
N ALA A 51 13.74 -13.84 1.38
CA ALA A 51 14.07 -14.46 0.09
C ALA A 51 12.96 -14.25 -0.94
N GLN A 52 11.70 -14.46 -0.57
CA GLN A 52 10.53 -14.22 -1.44
C GLN A 52 10.41 -12.75 -1.85
N MET A 53 10.63 -11.81 -0.93
CA MET A 53 10.57 -10.38 -1.24
C MET A 53 11.73 -9.93 -2.14
N LEU A 54 12.92 -10.55 -1.97
CA LEU A 54 14.10 -10.24 -2.79
C LEU A 54 13.87 -10.56 -4.26
N GLU A 55 13.07 -11.58 -4.59
CA GLU A 55 12.64 -11.87 -5.97
C GLU A 55 11.83 -10.70 -6.57
N GLY A 56 11.01 -10.03 -5.76
CA GLY A 56 10.36 -8.76 -6.10
C GLY A 56 11.32 -7.55 -6.11
N GLY A 57 12.57 -7.71 -5.69
CA GLY A 57 13.58 -6.67 -5.68
C GLY A 57 13.51 -5.71 -4.48
N PHE A 58 12.99 -6.16 -3.34
CA PHE A 58 13.02 -5.42 -2.08
C PHE A 58 13.13 -6.37 -0.87
N THR A 59 13.36 -5.81 0.31
CA THR A 59 13.42 -6.55 1.59
C THR A 59 12.33 -6.05 2.53
N LEU A 60 12.05 -6.79 3.61
CA LEU A 60 11.14 -6.33 4.67
C LEU A 60 11.54 -4.94 5.17
N ASN A 61 12.83 -4.74 5.44
CA ASN A 61 13.35 -3.46 5.93
C ASN A 61 13.13 -2.31 4.94
N GLN A 62 13.35 -2.55 3.63
CA GLN A 62 13.08 -1.54 2.59
C GLN A 62 11.58 -1.23 2.48
N MET A 63 10.71 -2.23 2.58
CA MET A 63 9.26 -2.04 2.55
C MET A 63 8.79 -1.13 3.70
N PHE A 64 9.26 -1.39 4.93
CA PHE A 64 8.89 -0.56 6.09
C PHE A 64 9.50 0.85 6.05
N ALA A 65 10.74 0.98 5.56
CA ALA A 65 11.34 2.30 5.33
C ALA A 65 10.49 3.11 4.33
N GLY A 66 10.03 2.47 3.24
CA GLY A 66 9.13 3.09 2.27
C GLY A 66 7.77 3.51 2.85
N LEU A 67 7.22 2.70 3.77
CA LEU A 67 6.00 3.06 4.50
C LEU A 67 6.21 4.31 5.36
N LYS A 68 7.28 4.37 6.16
CA LYS A 68 7.63 5.54 6.98
C LYS A 68 7.81 6.79 6.13
N GLN A 69 8.53 6.66 5.01
CA GLN A 69 8.72 7.75 4.06
C GLN A 69 7.37 8.24 3.50
N SER A 70 6.48 7.33 3.11
CA SER A 70 5.15 7.68 2.57
C SER A 70 4.31 8.42 3.61
N VAL A 71 4.29 7.96 4.86
CA VAL A 71 3.58 8.63 5.96
C VAL A 71 4.13 10.05 6.18
N ALA A 72 5.46 10.22 6.13
CA ALA A 72 6.08 11.53 6.26
C ALA A 72 5.70 12.48 5.11
N GLU A 73 5.68 12.00 3.86
CA GLU A 73 5.23 12.81 2.71
C GLU A 73 3.75 13.20 2.83
N TYR A 74 2.88 12.28 3.25
CA TYR A 74 1.47 12.59 3.46
C TYR A 74 1.26 13.59 4.59
N ARG A 75 2.09 13.55 5.64
CA ARG A 75 2.06 14.55 6.71
C ARG A 75 2.38 15.95 6.18
N LYS A 76 3.38 16.08 5.30
CA LYS A 76 3.68 17.37 4.63
C LYS A 76 2.48 17.89 3.82
N TRP A 77 1.74 17.01 3.15
CA TRP A 77 0.52 17.40 2.45
C TRP A 77 -0.57 17.88 3.41
N VAL A 78 -0.80 17.19 4.53
CA VAL A 78 -1.78 17.59 5.55
C VAL A 78 -1.40 18.92 6.21
N GLU A 79 -0.12 19.14 6.52
CA GLU A 79 0.37 20.43 7.02
C GLU A 79 0.17 21.56 5.99
N GLN A 80 0.30 21.25 4.69
CA GLN A 80 0.03 22.22 3.65
C GLN A 80 -1.47 22.55 3.57
N GLU A 81 -2.35 21.56 3.71
CA GLU A 81 -3.80 21.76 3.82
C GLU A 81 -4.14 22.69 4.99
N GLU A 82 -3.54 22.45 6.16
CA GLU A 82 -3.75 23.27 7.36
C GLU A 82 -3.39 24.73 7.12
N ARG A 83 -2.25 25.01 6.45
CA ARG A 83 -1.81 26.38 6.12
C ARG A 83 -2.80 27.13 5.23
N VAL A 84 -3.49 26.43 4.32
CA VAL A 84 -4.43 27.04 3.37
C VAL A 84 -5.89 26.95 3.84
N SER A 85 -6.18 26.19 4.90
CA SER A 85 -7.54 25.91 5.38
C SER A 85 -8.34 27.15 5.79
N GLY A 86 -7.67 28.24 6.14
CA GLY A 86 -8.30 29.52 6.48
C GLY A 86 -8.78 30.35 5.27
N ASP A 87 -8.33 30.02 4.06
CA ASP A 87 -8.76 30.65 2.81
C ASP A 87 -9.58 29.64 1.99
N PRO A 88 -10.91 29.84 1.83
CA PRO A 88 -11.77 28.90 1.12
C PRO A 88 -11.36 28.64 -0.34
N VAL A 89 -10.80 29.64 -1.03
CA VAL A 89 -10.39 29.50 -2.43
C VAL A 89 -9.10 28.67 -2.49
N ALA A 90 -8.10 29.06 -1.72
CA ALA A 90 -6.82 28.34 -1.67
C ALA A 90 -6.98 26.89 -1.17
N HIS A 91 -7.87 26.67 -0.18
CA HIS A 91 -8.18 25.33 0.32
C HIS A 91 -8.84 24.46 -0.75
N GLN A 92 -9.79 25.02 -1.52
CA GLN A 92 -10.43 24.28 -2.60
C GLN A 92 -9.46 23.92 -3.73
N GLU A 93 -8.56 24.83 -4.09
CA GLU A 93 -7.50 24.56 -5.08
C GLU A 93 -6.54 23.47 -4.61
N PHE A 94 -6.10 23.55 -3.35
CA PHE A 94 -5.28 22.50 -2.74
C PHE A 94 -5.97 21.14 -2.77
N LEU A 95 -7.25 21.04 -2.40
CA LEU A 95 -7.98 19.77 -2.39
C LEU A 95 -8.09 19.13 -3.78
N LYS A 96 -8.24 19.95 -4.83
CA LYS A 96 -8.23 19.46 -6.22
C LYS A 96 -6.86 18.87 -6.58
N TYR A 97 -5.79 19.62 -6.34
CA TYR A 97 -4.41 19.17 -6.56
C TYR A 97 -4.09 17.89 -5.75
N PHE A 98 -4.49 17.87 -4.48
CA PHE A 98 -4.26 16.75 -3.58
C PHE A 98 -4.92 15.47 -4.08
N ARG A 99 -6.19 15.54 -4.53
CA ARG A 99 -6.90 14.38 -5.10
C ARG A 99 -6.22 13.85 -6.36
N GLU A 100 -5.77 14.75 -7.24
CA GLU A 100 -5.05 14.38 -8.47
C GLU A 100 -3.74 13.65 -8.14
N MET A 101 -2.93 14.24 -7.26
CA MET A 101 -1.68 13.64 -6.79
C MET A 101 -1.90 12.31 -6.06
N TRP A 102 -2.95 12.22 -5.24
CA TRP A 102 -3.31 10.99 -4.55
C TRP A 102 -3.71 9.90 -5.55
N GLY A 103 -4.58 10.20 -6.50
CA GLY A 103 -4.99 9.27 -7.57
C GLY A 103 -3.84 8.83 -8.48
N ALA A 104 -2.78 9.63 -8.59
CA ALA A 104 -1.55 9.24 -9.28
C ALA A 104 -0.62 8.34 -8.43
N SER A 105 -0.81 8.28 -7.11
CA SER A 105 0.01 7.48 -6.20
C SER A 105 -0.40 6.00 -6.18
N VAL A 106 0.52 5.11 -5.80
CA VAL A 106 0.25 3.67 -5.66
C VAL A 106 -0.92 3.38 -4.71
N LEU A 107 -0.99 4.10 -3.58
CA LEU A 107 -2.04 3.90 -2.58
C LEU A 107 -3.39 4.52 -2.97
N GLY A 108 -3.40 5.53 -3.84
CA GLY A 108 -4.64 6.06 -4.42
C GLY A 108 -5.18 5.21 -5.57
N ARG A 109 -4.31 4.54 -6.32
CA ARG A 109 -4.71 3.62 -7.40
C ARG A 109 -5.20 2.27 -6.88
N LEU A 110 -4.72 1.83 -5.71
CA LEU A 110 -5.08 0.54 -5.11
C LEU A 110 -6.11 0.76 -3.99
N ASP A 111 -7.39 0.51 -4.26
CA ASP A 111 -8.38 0.43 -3.19
C ASP A 111 -8.27 -0.92 -2.45
N LEU A 112 -7.29 -0.99 -1.54
CA LEU A 112 -7.09 -2.15 -0.67
C LEU A 112 -8.35 -2.49 0.15
N SER A 113 -9.20 -1.49 0.43
CA SER A 113 -10.48 -1.72 1.13
C SER A 113 -11.51 -2.44 0.28
N TYR A 114 -11.50 -2.20 -1.03
CA TYR A 114 -12.33 -2.94 -1.98
C TYR A 114 -11.86 -4.39 -2.06
N LEU A 115 -10.57 -4.61 -2.30
CA LEU A 115 -9.99 -5.96 -2.40
C LEU A 115 -10.30 -6.82 -1.17
N VAL A 116 -10.08 -6.29 0.04
CA VAL A 116 -10.36 -7.04 1.28
C VAL A 116 -11.85 -7.37 1.44
N LYS A 117 -12.76 -6.59 0.85
CA LYS A 117 -14.21 -6.80 0.94
C LYS A 117 -14.76 -7.71 -0.16
N THR A 118 -14.17 -7.68 -1.35
CA THR A 118 -14.72 -8.34 -2.53
C THR A 118 -13.95 -9.58 -2.96
N THR A 119 -12.70 -9.71 -2.53
CA THR A 119 -11.86 -10.86 -2.86
C THR A 119 -11.99 -11.95 -1.80
N ASP A 120 -12.21 -13.18 -2.23
CA ASP A 120 -12.20 -14.35 -1.36
C ASP A 120 -10.85 -14.43 -0.60
N PRO A 121 -10.85 -14.54 0.74
CA PRO A 121 -9.63 -14.68 1.53
C PRO A 121 -8.70 -15.81 1.03
N GLN A 122 -9.25 -16.90 0.48
CA GLN A 122 -8.45 -17.99 -0.08
C GLN A 122 -7.68 -17.58 -1.34
N VAL A 123 -8.23 -16.67 -2.15
CA VAL A 123 -7.51 -16.10 -3.31
C VAL A 123 -6.33 -15.27 -2.83
N ILE A 124 -6.54 -14.42 -1.82
CA ILE A 124 -5.49 -13.57 -1.25
C ILE A 124 -4.36 -14.42 -0.63
N LEU A 125 -4.72 -15.48 0.09
CA LEU A 125 -3.74 -16.40 0.71
C LEU A 125 -2.95 -17.20 -0.34
N LYS A 126 -3.62 -17.73 -1.36
CA LYS A 126 -2.95 -18.45 -2.45
C LYS A 126 -1.98 -17.55 -3.21
N ALA A 127 -2.39 -16.32 -3.49
CA ALA A 127 -1.54 -15.35 -4.17
C ALA A 127 -0.30 -15.00 -3.33
N GLN A 128 -0.45 -14.75 -2.02
CA GLN A 128 0.68 -14.41 -1.14
C GLN A 128 1.72 -15.52 -1.00
N ASN A 129 1.31 -16.78 -1.13
CA ASN A 129 2.22 -17.93 -1.08
C ASN A 129 2.92 -18.21 -2.41
N ASP A 130 2.57 -17.47 -3.47
CA ASP A 130 3.18 -17.62 -4.78
C ASP A 130 4.56 -16.94 -4.82
N PRO A 131 5.62 -17.59 -5.35
CA PRO A 131 6.95 -16.98 -5.46
C PRO A 131 6.93 -15.68 -6.27
N GLN A 132 6.09 -15.58 -7.31
CA GLN A 132 6.03 -14.41 -8.18
C GLN A 132 5.14 -13.28 -7.63
N PHE A 133 4.55 -13.44 -6.45
CA PHE A 133 3.64 -12.46 -5.86
C PHE A 133 4.25 -11.06 -5.77
N TRP A 134 5.46 -10.95 -5.25
CA TRP A 134 6.13 -9.67 -5.05
C TRP A 134 6.62 -9.04 -6.36
N VAL A 135 6.95 -9.87 -7.36
CA VAL A 135 7.27 -9.43 -8.72
C VAL A 135 6.03 -8.81 -9.36
N MET A 136 4.90 -9.51 -9.32
CA MET A 136 3.62 -9.04 -9.83
C MET A 136 3.22 -7.72 -9.16
N LEU A 137 3.28 -7.65 -7.83
CA LEU A 137 2.94 -6.41 -7.09
C LEU A 137 3.83 -5.24 -7.51
N LYS A 138 5.14 -5.45 -7.67
CA LYS A 138 6.05 -4.39 -8.12
C LYS A 138 5.73 -3.93 -9.53
N GLU A 139 5.54 -4.85 -10.47
CA GLU A 139 5.23 -4.50 -11.87
C GLU A 139 3.92 -3.71 -11.98
N ILE A 140 2.88 -4.16 -11.27
CA ILE A 140 1.57 -3.50 -11.26
C ILE A 140 1.65 -2.14 -10.55
N SER A 141 2.37 -2.02 -9.44
CA SER A 141 2.46 -0.76 -8.69
C SER A 141 3.29 0.31 -9.41
N THR A 142 4.36 -0.10 -10.11
CA THR A 142 5.27 0.82 -10.82
C THR A 142 4.65 1.34 -12.12
N SER A 143 3.96 0.46 -12.86
CA SER A 143 3.32 0.79 -14.14
C SER A 143 1.95 0.11 -14.26
N PRO A 144 0.92 0.59 -13.55
CA PRO A 144 -0.42 0.02 -13.60
C PRO A 144 -1.02 0.31 -14.98
N SER A 145 -0.86 -0.64 -15.90
CA SER A 145 -1.38 -0.58 -17.26
C SER A 145 -2.18 -1.83 -17.58
N PRO A 146 -3.12 -1.73 -18.55
CA PRO A 146 -3.78 -2.90 -19.13
C PRO A 146 -2.83 -4.03 -19.49
N ALA A 147 -1.72 -3.69 -20.12
CA ALA A 147 -0.71 -4.68 -20.51
C ALA A 147 -0.01 -5.33 -19.30
N ALA A 148 0.35 -4.54 -18.28
CA ALA A 148 1.00 -5.06 -17.08
C ALA A 148 0.09 -6.00 -16.29
N MET A 149 -1.21 -5.70 -16.18
CA MET A 149 -2.16 -6.57 -15.49
C MET A 149 -2.53 -7.80 -16.35
N ALA A 150 -2.69 -7.64 -17.66
CA ALA A 150 -3.01 -8.74 -18.58
C ALA A 150 -1.95 -9.87 -18.53
N LYS A 151 -0.67 -9.52 -18.39
CA LYS A 151 0.43 -10.48 -18.21
C LYS A 151 0.18 -11.49 -17.10
N TRP A 152 -0.48 -11.09 -16.03
CA TRP A 152 -0.68 -11.92 -14.84
C TRP A 152 -2.07 -12.56 -14.77
N MET A 153 -3.00 -12.21 -15.66
CA MET A 153 -4.39 -12.69 -15.61
C MET A 153 -4.51 -14.22 -15.76
N ASP A 154 -3.66 -14.82 -16.58
CA ASP A 154 -3.69 -16.27 -16.82
C ASP A 154 -2.87 -17.06 -15.79
N HIS A 155 -2.24 -16.39 -14.82
CA HIS A 155 -1.46 -17.07 -13.79
C HIS A 155 -2.39 -17.84 -12.84
N PRO A 156 -2.13 -19.14 -12.57
CA PRO A 156 -3.09 -20.01 -11.88
C PRO A 156 -3.43 -19.56 -10.45
N THR A 157 -2.48 -18.92 -9.77
CA THR A 157 -2.59 -18.47 -8.37
C THR A 157 -2.72 -16.94 -8.23
N LEU A 158 -2.17 -16.17 -9.19
CA LEU A 158 -2.10 -14.71 -9.13
C LEU A 158 -3.21 -14.06 -9.98
N GLY A 159 -3.62 -14.72 -11.06
CA GLY A 159 -4.65 -14.25 -11.99
C GLY A 159 -5.97 -13.88 -11.32
N PRO A 160 -6.51 -14.71 -10.40
CA PRO A 160 -7.73 -14.37 -9.67
C PRO A 160 -7.59 -13.07 -8.85
N LEU A 161 -6.44 -12.82 -8.22
CA LEU A 161 -6.19 -11.57 -7.48
C LEU A 161 -6.04 -10.38 -8.45
N VAL A 162 -5.34 -10.57 -9.56
CA VAL A 162 -5.14 -9.55 -10.60
C VAL A 162 -6.46 -9.15 -11.24
N ALA A 163 -7.38 -10.09 -11.44
CA ALA A 163 -8.72 -9.80 -11.94
C ALA A 163 -9.55 -8.93 -10.97
N GLU A 164 -9.40 -9.12 -9.66
CA GLU A 164 -10.04 -8.25 -8.67
C GLU A 164 -9.39 -6.86 -8.59
N LEU A 165 -8.06 -6.80 -8.69
CA LEU A 165 -7.30 -5.55 -8.83
C LEU A 165 -7.79 -4.76 -10.06
N TRP A 166 -7.96 -5.43 -11.20
CA TRP A 166 -8.46 -4.86 -12.44
C TRP A 166 -9.85 -4.23 -12.29
N LYS A 167 -10.78 -4.94 -11.63
CA LYS A 167 -12.13 -4.40 -11.36
C LYS A 167 -12.08 -3.15 -10.48
N SER A 168 -11.14 -3.10 -9.53
CA SER A 168 -11.00 -1.96 -8.62
C SER A 168 -10.51 -0.70 -9.35
N THR A 169 -9.61 -0.84 -10.32
CA THR A 169 -9.08 0.30 -11.10
C THR A 169 -10.10 0.86 -12.10
N GLN A 170 -11.01 0.03 -12.62
CA GLN A 170 -12.06 0.47 -13.53
C GLN A 170 -13.20 1.27 -12.87
N LYS A 171 -13.40 1.13 -11.55
CA LYS A 171 -14.45 1.87 -10.81
C LYS A 171 -13.98 3.21 -10.23
N GLY A 172 -12.69 3.53 -10.38
CA GLY A 172 -12.10 4.81 -9.96
C GLY A 172 -12.15 5.91 -11.03
N GLN A 173 -12.83 5.68 -12.16
CA GLN A 173 -13.13 6.68 -13.20
C GLN A 173 -14.55 7.22 -13.05
#